data_AF-A0A5M6A6M7-F1
#
_entry.id   AF-A0A5M6A6M7-F1
#
_cell.length_a   1.000
_cell.length_b   1.000
_cell.length_c   1.000
_cell.angle_alpha   90.00
_cell.angle_beta   90.00
_cell.angle_gamma   90.00
#
_symmetry.space_group_name_H-M   'P 1'
#
loop_
_entity.id
_entity.type
_entity.pdbx_description
1 polymer ?
#
loop_
_entity_poly.entity_id
_entity_poly.type
_entity_poly.pdbx_seq_one_letter_code
_entity_poly.pdbx_strand_id
1 'polypeptide(L)'
;PAWSLYYEYIGNILYALFVRKFNKVALSILVFLAACATLHLCLTAPNGDIVGGWALNWEQQYVGFVRLLYPFFAGLLLSRLGWLIRVKKRAFWWCSLMIVIVLSVPRIGGEDGFWMNGLYEALCIIFIFPVIVSMGAGGKVTGKRSVGICKFLGDISYPVYITHYPLIYTYTAWACNNNATITEGLPYMILTFVGAFVLAYACLKLYDEPVRKWLTNRFLKGARKIK
;
A
#
# COMPACT_ATOMS: atom_id res chain seq x y z
N PRO A 1 2.88 4.99 10.15
CA PRO A 1 1.98 4.17 9.29
C PRO A 1 0.46 4.46 9.45
N ALA A 2 -0.07 4.70 10.65
CA ALA A 2 -1.52 4.84 10.87
C ALA A 2 -2.23 5.92 10.02
N TRP A 3 -1.49 6.90 9.48
CA TRP A 3 -2.02 7.92 8.59
C TRP A 3 -2.68 7.36 7.33
N SER A 4 -2.18 6.27 6.74
CA SER A 4 -2.81 5.69 5.54
C SER A 4 -4.16 5.05 5.88
N LEU A 5 -4.26 4.39 7.04
CA LEU A 5 -5.49 3.78 7.55
C LEU A 5 -6.55 4.85 7.82
N TYR A 6 -6.14 6.02 8.31
CA TYR A 6 -7.04 7.17 8.48
C TYR A 6 -7.75 7.53 7.16
N TYR A 7 -7.01 7.69 6.06
CA TYR A 7 -7.60 7.94 4.75
C TYR A 7 -8.43 6.77 4.23
N GLU A 8 -7.97 5.54 4.45
CA GLU A 8 -8.70 4.33 4.07
C GLU A 8 -10.08 4.25 4.76
N TYR A 9 -10.15 4.58 6.06
CA TYR A 9 -11.42 4.66 6.78
C TYR A 9 -12.35 5.71 6.17
N ILE A 10 -11.83 6.90 5.84
CA ILE A 10 -12.62 7.94 5.16
C ILE A 10 -13.15 7.40 3.82
N GLY A 11 -12.30 6.81 2.99
CA GLY A 11 -12.69 6.22 1.70
C GLY A 11 -13.78 5.16 1.87
N ASN A 12 -13.64 4.27 2.85
CA ASN A 12 -14.62 3.21 3.13
C ASN A 12 -15.97 3.76 3.62
N ILE A 13 -15.96 4.79 4.48
CA ILE A 13 -17.18 5.48 4.92
C ILE A 13 -17.87 6.14 3.73
N LEU A 14 -17.12 6.90 2.91
CA LEU A 14 -17.64 7.52 1.69
C LEU A 14 -18.24 6.47 0.74
N TYR A 15 -17.60 5.31 0.63
CA TYR A 15 -18.12 4.21 -0.17
C TYR A 15 -19.44 3.66 0.35
N ALA A 16 -19.50 3.33 1.65
CA ALA A 16 -20.68 2.76 2.28
C ALA A 16 -21.90 3.70 2.17
N LEU A 17 -21.70 5.00 2.31
CA LEU A 17 -22.78 5.99 2.30
C LEU A 17 -23.19 6.40 0.88
N PHE A 18 -22.23 6.69 0.00
CA PHE A 18 -22.49 7.37 -1.28
C PHE A 18 -22.02 6.57 -2.49
N VAL A 19 -20.72 6.28 -2.58
CA VAL A 19 -20.07 5.83 -3.83
C VAL A 19 -20.58 4.45 -4.28
N ARG A 20 -21.04 3.60 -3.35
CA ARG A 20 -21.64 2.31 -3.71
C ARG A 20 -22.83 2.41 -4.66
N LYS A 21 -23.51 3.57 -4.73
CA LYS A 21 -24.65 3.83 -5.61
C LYS A 21 -24.27 4.40 -6.98
N PHE A 22 -23.03 4.84 -7.18
CA PHE A 22 -22.64 5.46 -8.45
C PHE A 22 -22.72 4.46 -9.61
N ASN A 23 -23.13 4.92 -10.79
CA ASN A 23 -23.05 4.12 -11.99
C ASN A 23 -21.59 4.10 -12.52
N LYS A 24 -21.34 3.31 -13.57
CA LYS A 24 -19.99 3.19 -14.16
C LYS A 24 -19.49 4.51 -14.74
N VAL A 25 -20.37 5.31 -15.34
CA VAL A 25 -20.01 6.59 -15.97
C VAL A 25 -19.55 7.61 -14.93
N ALA A 26 -20.33 7.83 -13.88
CA ALA A 26 -19.98 8.74 -12.79
C ALA A 26 -18.67 8.31 -12.11
N LEU A 27 -18.48 7.00 -11.91
CA LEU A 27 -17.24 6.49 -11.35
C LEU A 27 -16.04 6.69 -12.29
N SER A 28 -16.20 6.49 -13.60
CA SER A 28 -15.14 6.76 -14.58
C SER A 28 -14.75 8.24 -14.61
N ILE A 29 -15.72 9.16 -14.52
CA ILE A 29 -15.44 10.60 -14.43
C ILE A 29 -14.63 10.91 -13.16
N LEU A 30 -15.00 10.33 -12.02
CA LEU A 30 -14.25 10.51 -10.77
C LEU A 30 -12.83 9.97 -10.85
N VAL A 31 -12.64 8.79 -11.46
CA VAL A 31 -11.31 8.21 -11.68
C VAL A 31 -10.48 9.12 -12.58
N PHE A 32 -11.07 9.66 -13.65
CA PHE A 32 -10.37 10.59 -14.55
C PHE A 32 -9.95 11.87 -13.81
N LEU A 33 -10.84 12.50 -13.06
CA LEU A 33 -10.52 13.69 -12.27
C LEU A 33 -9.44 13.41 -11.21
N ALA A 34 -9.52 12.26 -10.54
CA ALA A 34 -8.51 11.85 -9.56
C ALA A 34 -7.15 11.56 -10.23
N ALA A 35 -7.14 11.04 -11.46
CA ALA A 35 -5.93 10.84 -12.25
C ALA A 35 -5.29 12.19 -12.61
N CYS A 36 -6.09 13.17 -13.06
CA CYS A 36 -5.61 14.52 -13.31
C CYS A 36 -5.05 15.18 -12.05
N ALA A 37 -5.73 15.03 -10.90
CA ALA A 37 -5.23 15.55 -9.62
C ALA A 37 -3.91 14.88 -9.20
N THR A 38 -3.79 13.56 -9.39
CA THR A 38 -2.55 12.81 -9.13
C THR A 38 -1.42 13.30 -10.02
N LEU A 39 -1.66 13.42 -11.33
CA LEU A 39 -0.68 13.91 -12.29
C LEU A 39 -0.24 15.34 -11.95
N HIS A 40 -1.19 16.23 -11.68
CA HIS A 40 -0.91 17.61 -11.29
C HIS A 40 -0.02 17.66 -10.04
N LEU A 41 -0.37 16.91 -8.99
CA LEU A 41 0.42 16.87 -7.76
C LEU A 41 1.83 16.34 -8.03
N CYS A 42 1.98 15.23 -8.75
CA CYS A 42 3.31 14.70 -9.03
C CYS A 42 4.20 15.68 -9.84
N LEU A 43 3.62 16.42 -10.78
CA LEU A 43 4.37 17.38 -11.61
C LEU A 43 4.69 18.70 -10.91
N THR A 44 3.91 19.07 -9.89
CA THR A 44 4.05 20.36 -9.18
C THR A 44 4.65 20.22 -7.79
N ALA A 45 4.82 18.99 -7.28
CA ALA A 45 5.43 18.74 -5.99
C ALA A 45 6.87 19.29 -5.96
N PRO A 46 7.25 20.04 -4.90
CA PRO A 46 8.60 20.61 -4.79
C PRO A 46 9.72 19.58 -4.89
N ASN A 47 9.45 18.37 -4.39
CA ASN A 47 10.41 17.26 -4.40
C ASN A 47 10.25 16.33 -5.62
N GLY A 48 9.33 16.62 -6.54
CA GLY A 48 9.07 15.77 -7.71
C GLY A 48 8.59 14.35 -7.36
N ASP A 49 7.99 14.18 -6.19
CA ASP A 49 7.45 12.91 -5.70
C ASP A 49 6.08 13.15 -5.03
N ILE A 50 5.33 12.07 -4.80
CA ILE A 50 4.04 12.12 -4.11
C ILE A 50 4.13 11.77 -2.61
N VAL A 51 5.28 12.00 -1.98
CA VAL A 51 5.51 11.65 -0.57
C VAL A 51 4.87 12.71 0.34
N GLY A 52 3.73 12.37 0.95
CA GLY A 52 3.02 13.27 1.88
C GLY A 52 1.85 12.61 2.60
N GLY A 53 1.10 13.35 3.40
CA GLY A 53 -0.13 12.86 4.04
C GLY A 53 0.07 12.16 5.37
N TRP A 54 1.18 12.39 6.07
CA TRP A 54 1.34 11.87 7.45
C TRP A 54 0.98 12.89 8.53
N ALA A 55 0.82 14.18 8.21
CA ALA A 55 0.52 15.23 9.18
C ALA A 55 -0.90 15.81 9.03
N LEU A 56 -1.44 16.35 10.12
CA LEU A 56 -2.75 16.99 10.21
C LEU A 56 -2.71 18.50 9.88
N ASN A 57 -1.84 18.89 8.95
CA ASN A 57 -1.85 20.24 8.39
C ASN A 57 -2.47 20.25 6.99
N TRP A 58 -2.91 21.40 6.52
CA TRP A 58 -3.69 21.51 5.28
C TRP A 58 -2.98 20.92 4.07
N GLU A 59 -1.70 21.24 3.89
CA GLU A 59 -0.87 20.75 2.79
C GLU A 59 -0.78 19.22 2.77
N GLN A 60 -0.46 18.63 3.92
CA GLN A 60 -0.31 17.17 4.04
C GLN A 60 -1.67 16.48 3.89
N GLN A 61 -2.75 17.06 4.41
CA GLN A 61 -4.10 16.54 4.20
C GLN A 61 -4.45 16.50 2.71
N TYR A 62 -4.17 17.57 1.97
CA TYR A 62 -4.38 17.61 0.52
C TYR A 62 -3.63 16.49 -0.20
N VAL A 63 -2.34 16.31 0.08
CA VAL A 63 -1.55 15.21 -0.50
C VAL A 63 -2.15 13.84 -0.16
N GLY A 64 -2.50 13.62 1.12
CA GLY A 64 -3.10 12.37 1.57
C GLY A 64 -4.42 12.03 0.86
N PHE A 65 -5.29 13.02 0.64
CA PHE A 65 -6.52 12.84 -0.13
C PHE A 65 -6.24 12.51 -1.59
N VAL A 66 -5.36 13.25 -2.27
CA VAL A 66 -5.03 12.95 -3.68
C VAL A 66 -4.50 11.52 -3.84
N ARG A 67 -3.62 11.10 -2.92
CA ARG A 67 -3.08 9.73 -2.87
C ARG A 67 -4.14 8.65 -2.61
N LEU A 68 -5.21 8.98 -1.90
CA LEU A 68 -6.33 8.07 -1.66
C LEU A 68 -7.26 7.97 -2.88
N LEU A 69 -7.67 9.11 -3.44
CA LEU A 69 -8.80 9.21 -4.36
C LEU A 69 -8.61 8.32 -5.60
N TYR A 70 -7.46 8.42 -6.27
CA TYR A 70 -7.25 7.67 -7.51
C TYR A 70 -7.19 6.16 -7.27
N PRO A 71 -6.28 5.60 -6.45
CA PRO A 71 -6.20 4.15 -6.27
C PRO A 71 -7.50 3.53 -5.74
N PHE A 72 -8.20 4.23 -4.85
CA PHE A 72 -9.47 3.78 -4.29
C PHE A 72 -10.56 3.66 -5.36
N PHE A 73 -10.82 4.74 -6.11
CA PHE A 73 -11.87 4.72 -7.14
C PHE A 73 -11.49 3.89 -8.36
N ALA A 74 -10.22 3.88 -8.76
CA ALA A 74 -9.73 3.05 -9.86
C ALA A 74 -9.90 1.56 -9.53
N GLY A 75 -9.55 1.14 -8.31
CA GLY A 75 -9.77 -0.24 -7.85
C GLY A 75 -11.25 -0.62 -7.84
N LEU A 76 -12.12 0.28 -7.37
CA LEU A 76 -13.57 0.06 -7.40
C LEU A 76 -14.12 -0.04 -8.83
N LEU A 77 -13.65 0.82 -9.74
CA LEU A 77 -14.05 0.80 -11.14
C LEU A 77 -13.61 -0.50 -11.81
N LEU A 78 -12.36 -0.90 -11.61
CA LEU A 78 -11.79 -2.16 -12.09
C LEU A 78 -12.64 -3.35 -11.65
N SER A 79 -13.01 -3.40 -10.36
CA SER A 79 -13.89 -4.43 -9.81
C SER A 79 -15.28 -4.43 -10.48
N ARG A 80 -15.90 -3.27 -10.68
CA ARG A 80 -17.23 -3.14 -11.32
C ARG A 80 -17.26 -3.41 -12.81
N LEU A 81 -16.15 -3.14 -13.50
CA LEU A 81 -15.98 -3.50 -14.90
C LEU A 81 -15.69 -4.99 -15.08
N GLY A 82 -15.32 -5.70 -13.99
CA GLY A 82 -14.86 -7.08 -14.07
C GLY A 82 -13.57 -7.19 -14.88
N TRP A 83 -12.78 -6.11 -14.95
CA TRP A 83 -11.55 -6.07 -15.73
C TRP A 83 -10.46 -6.84 -15.00
N LEU A 84 -10.45 -8.15 -15.22
CA LEU A 84 -9.53 -9.09 -14.62
C LEU A 84 -8.64 -9.68 -15.73
N ILE A 85 -7.35 -9.32 -15.73
CA ILE A 85 -6.38 -9.89 -16.66
C ILE A 85 -6.08 -11.33 -16.22
N ARG A 86 -6.58 -12.30 -16.99
CA ARG A 86 -6.45 -13.73 -16.68
C ARG A 86 -5.08 -14.26 -17.08
N VAL A 87 -4.13 -14.22 -16.16
CA VAL A 87 -2.80 -14.83 -16.34
C VAL A 87 -2.87 -16.33 -16.05
N LYS A 88 -2.64 -17.18 -17.07
CA LYS A 88 -2.84 -18.64 -16.99
C LYS A 88 -1.94 -19.36 -15.99
N LYS A 89 -0.69 -18.91 -15.80
CA LYS A 89 0.28 -19.50 -14.87
C LYS A 89 1.18 -18.42 -14.28
N ARG A 90 1.61 -18.62 -13.02
CA ARG A 90 2.63 -17.79 -12.33
C ARG A 90 2.27 -16.29 -12.21
N ALA A 91 0.97 -15.97 -12.07
CA ALA A 91 0.51 -14.59 -11.92
C ALA A 91 1.23 -13.83 -10.80
N PHE A 92 1.41 -14.48 -9.63
CA PHE A 92 2.16 -13.93 -8.51
C PHE A 92 3.57 -13.48 -8.91
N TRP A 93 4.34 -14.36 -9.56
CA TRP A 93 5.73 -14.06 -9.95
C TRP A 93 5.81 -12.92 -10.98
N TRP A 94 4.90 -12.87 -11.94
CA TRP A 94 4.83 -11.76 -12.89
C TRP A 94 4.51 -10.44 -12.19
N CYS A 95 3.53 -10.42 -11.29
CA CYS A 95 3.20 -9.22 -10.52
C CYS A 95 4.38 -8.79 -9.63
N SER A 96 5.03 -9.73 -8.94
CA SER A 96 6.22 -9.45 -8.14
C SER A 96 7.36 -8.88 -8.98
N LEU A 97 7.64 -9.46 -10.15
CA LEU A 97 8.67 -8.95 -11.05
C LEU A 97 8.37 -7.53 -11.53
N MET A 98 7.12 -7.25 -11.92
CA MET A 98 6.72 -5.90 -12.34
C MET A 98 6.87 -4.89 -11.19
N ILE A 99 6.47 -5.25 -9.97
CA ILE A 99 6.67 -4.40 -8.78
C ILE A 99 8.15 -4.15 -8.54
N VAL A 100 9.00 -5.19 -8.59
CA VAL A 100 10.45 -5.05 -8.39
C VAL A 100 11.04 -4.12 -9.44
N ILE A 101 10.70 -4.29 -10.72
CA ILE A 101 11.19 -3.42 -11.80
C ILE A 101 10.81 -1.97 -11.51
N VAL A 102 9.52 -1.69 -11.24
CA VAL A 102 9.03 -0.32 -10.99
C VAL A 102 9.72 0.30 -9.77
N LEU A 103 9.87 -0.44 -8.68
CA LEU A 103 10.48 0.08 -7.45
C LEU A 103 12.01 0.17 -7.51
N SER A 104 12.65 -0.47 -8.48
CA SER A 104 14.12 -0.43 -8.64
C SER A 104 14.60 0.67 -9.58
N VAL A 105 13.69 1.36 -10.27
CA VAL A 105 14.07 2.51 -11.10
C VAL A 105 14.52 3.64 -10.17
N PRO A 106 15.76 4.15 -10.31
CA PRO A 106 16.22 5.26 -9.50
C PRO A 106 15.46 6.54 -9.89
N ARG A 107 15.46 7.52 -8.97
CA ARG A 107 14.84 8.83 -9.20
C ARG A 107 15.31 9.43 -10.52
N ILE A 108 14.37 9.67 -11.43
CA ILE A 108 14.66 10.16 -12.78
C ILE A 108 14.74 11.70 -12.76
N GLY A 109 15.76 12.27 -13.41
CA GLY A 109 15.85 13.72 -13.63
C GLY A 109 16.79 14.50 -12.70
N GLY A 110 17.44 13.85 -11.74
CA GLY A 110 18.46 14.52 -10.89
C GLY A 110 17.90 15.68 -10.07
N GLU A 111 18.74 16.69 -9.79
CA GLU A 111 18.37 17.88 -9.01
C GLU A 111 17.56 18.91 -9.82
N ASP A 112 17.73 18.95 -11.14
CA ASP A 112 17.10 19.96 -12.01
C ASP A 112 15.80 19.46 -12.70
N GLY A 113 15.53 18.16 -12.65
CA GLY A 113 14.49 17.49 -13.43
C GLY A 113 13.40 16.81 -12.59
N PHE A 114 12.98 17.40 -11.47
CA PHE A 114 11.98 16.82 -10.56
C PHE A 114 10.66 16.41 -11.23
N TRP A 115 10.23 17.15 -12.24
CA TRP A 115 9.03 16.81 -13.03
C TRP A 115 9.15 15.46 -13.74
N MET A 116 10.36 14.98 -14.08
CA MET A 116 10.57 13.70 -14.74
C MET A 116 10.27 12.55 -13.78
N ASN A 117 10.72 12.64 -12.53
CA ASN A 117 10.35 11.68 -11.49
C ASN A 117 8.86 11.73 -11.20
N GLY A 118 8.29 12.93 -11.08
CA GLY A 118 6.86 13.12 -10.86
C GLY A 118 6.03 12.48 -11.98
N LEU A 119 6.43 12.69 -13.24
CA LEU A 119 5.78 12.06 -14.39
C LEU A 119 5.89 10.55 -14.34
N TYR A 120 7.08 10.02 -14.01
CA TYR A 120 7.29 8.59 -13.84
C TYR A 120 6.37 7.99 -12.77
N GLU A 121 6.31 8.60 -11.59
CA GLU A 121 5.42 8.16 -10.51
C GLU A 121 3.94 8.22 -10.91
N ALA A 122 3.52 9.31 -11.55
CA ALA A 122 2.14 9.46 -12.02
C ALA A 122 1.77 8.38 -13.05
N LEU A 123 2.66 8.08 -14.00
CA LEU A 123 2.44 7.02 -14.99
C LEU A 123 2.39 5.63 -14.32
N CYS A 124 3.24 5.39 -13.33
CA CYS A 124 3.21 4.16 -12.55
C CYS A 124 1.87 4.00 -11.81
N ILE A 125 1.41 5.06 -11.16
CA ILE A 125 0.15 5.07 -10.40
C ILE A 125 -1.05 4.91 -11.33
N ILE A 126 -1.09 5.64 -12.44
CA ILE A 126 -2.28 5.72 -13.30
C ILE A 126 -2.39 4.54 -14.26
N PHE A 127 -1.27 3.92 -14.66
CA PHE A 127 -1.28 2.86 -15.66
C PHE A 127 -0.71 1.54 -15.14
N ILE A 128 0.48 1.55 -14.54
CA ILE A 128 1.19 0.31 -14.21
C ILE A 128 0.56 -0.43 -13.02
N PHE A 129 0.29 0.27 -11.91
CA PHE A 129 -0.31 -0.37 -10.74
C PHE A 129 -1.73 -0.92 -10.99
N PRO A 130 -2.65 -0.24 -11.69
CA PRO A 130 -3.94 -0.81 -12.06
C PRO A 130 -3.82 -2.10 -12.88
N VAL A 131 -2.84 -2.18 -13.79
CA VAL A 131 -2.56 -3.41 -14.56
C VAL A 131 -2.07 -4.52 -13.64
N ILE A 132 -1.12 -4.24 -12.75
CA ILE A 132 -0.62 -5.21 -11.77
C ILE A 132 -1.75 -5.70 -10.86
N VAL A 133 -2.61 -4.80 -10.38
CA VAL A 133 -3.78 -5.14 -9.55
C VAL A 133 -4.77 -6.00 -10.33
N SER A 134 -5.06 -5.67 -11.59
CA SER A 134 -5.94 -6.46 -12.46
C SER A 134 -5.40 -7.87 -12.71
N MET A 135 -4.08 -8.00 -12.96
CA MET A 135 -3.40 -9.27 -13.13
C MET A 135 -3.37 -10.09 -11.84
N GLY A 136 -3.12 -9.45 -10.70
CA GLY A 136 -3.12 -10.08 -9.38
C GLY A 136 -4.50 -10.60 -9.01
N ALA A 137 -5.55 -9.83 -9.25
CA ALA A 137 -6.94 -10.21 -8.98
C ALA A 137 -7.47 -11.27 -9.97
N GLY A 138 -7.02 -11.23 -11.23
CA GLY A 138 -7.42 -12.19 -12.28
C GLY A 138 -6.61 -13.49 -12.29
N GLY A 139 -5.48 -13.53 -11.59
CA GLY A 139 -4.56 -14.66 -11.54
C GLY A 139 -4.93 -15.71 -10.50
N LYS A 140 -4.78 -17.00 -10.84
CA LYS A 140 -4.82 -18.09 -9.85
C LYS A 140 -3.40 -18.42 -9.38
N VAL A 141 -3.18 -18.39 -8.07
CA VAL A 141 -1.92 -18.89 -7.48
C VAL A 141 -1.96 -20.42 -7.53
N THR A 142 -1.10 -21.01 -8.35
CA THR A 142 -1.00 -22.47 -8.50
C THR A 142 0.25 -23.02 -7.81
N GLY A 143 0.09 -24.15 -7.13
CA GLY A 143 1.17 -24.87 -6.43
C GLY A 143 1.24 -24.58 -4.91
N LYS A 144 1.39 -25.65 -4.11
CA LYS A 144 1.41 -25.59 -2.63
C LYS A 144 2.45 -24.60 -2.08
N ARG A 145 3.65 -24.58 -2.67
CA ARG A 145 4.74 -23.68 -2.25
C ARG A 145 4.40 -22.20 -2.49
N SER A 146 3.91 -21.87 -3.68
CA SER A 146 3.51 -20.49 -4.03
C SER A 146 2.38 -19.99 -3.13
N VAL A 147 1.37 -20.83 -2.87
CA VAL A 147 0.27 -20.50 -1.94
C VAL A 147 0.79 -20.26 -0.52
N GLY A 148 1.69 -21.11 -0.02
CA GLY A 148 2.30 -20.95 1.30
C GLY A 148 3.07 -19.63 1.43
N ILE A 149 3.88 -19.29 0.41
CA ILE A 149 4.65 -18.04 0.39
C ILE A 149 3.72 -16.83 0.32
N CYS A 150 2.76 -16.80 -0.61
CA CYS A 150 1.79 -15.70 -0.72
C CYS A 150 1.02 -15.50 0.59
N LYS A 151 0.60 -16.60 1.23
CA LYS A 151 -0.11 -16.54 2.50
C LYS A 151 0.78 -15.97 3.60
N PHE A 152 2.00 -16.48 3.76
CA PHE A 152 2.94 -15.98 4.77
C PHE A 152 3.23 -14.49 4.57
N LEU A 153 3.56 -14.07 3.34
CA LEU A 153 3.82 -12.67 3.01
C LEU A 153 2.58 -11.79 3.26
N GLY A 154 1.40 -12.28 2.92
CA GLY A 154 0.14 -11.60 3.21
C GLY A 154 -0.09 -11.44 4.71
N ASP A 155 0.02 -12.53 5.48
CA ASP A 155 -0.22 -12.56 6.92
C ASP A 155 0.75 -11.65 7.69
N ILE A 156 2.03 -11.58 7.28
CA ILE A 156 3.06 -10.77 7.95
C ILE A 156 3.08 -9.31 7.50
N SER A 157 2.58 -8.99 6.29
CA SER A 157 2.68 -7.65 5.70
C SER A 157 2.08 -6.55 6.58
N TYR A 158 0.88 -6.78 7.14
CA TYR A 158 0.19 -5.80 7.97
C TYR A 158 0.83 -5.58 9.35
N PRO A 159 1.20 -6.64 10.11
CA PRO A 159 1.97 -6.48 11.34
C PRO A 159 3.29 -5.74 11.15
N VAL A 160 4.05 -6.04 10.08
CA VAL A 160 5.27 -5.28 9.75
C VAL A 160 4.90 -3.83 9.48
N TYR A 161 3.93 -3.60 8.60
CA TYR A 161 3.47 -2.26 8.23
C TYR A 161 3.15 -1.37 9.42
N ILE A 162 2.47 -1.88 10.45
CA ILE A 162 2.05 -1.06 11.59
C ILE A 162 3.15 -0.88 12.64
N THR A 163 4.07 -1.85 12.80
CA THR A 163 5.05 -1.87 13.91
C THR A 163 6.44 -1.35 13.57
N HIS A 164 6.83 -1.30 12.28
CA HIS A 164 8.22 -1.01 11.90
C HIS A 164 8.66 0.46 12.08
N TYR A 165 7.77 1.44 11.88
CA TYR A 165 8.14 2.87 11.89
C TYR A 165 8.79 3.35 13.19
N PRO A 166 8.25 3.02 14.40
CA PRO A 166 8.91 3.36 15.66
C PRO A 166 10.34 2.83 15.78
N LEU A 167 10.60 1.61 15.27
CA LEU A 167 11.95 1.02 15.27
C LEU A 167 12.88 1.74 14.29
N ILE A 168 12.37 2.12 13.12
CA ILE A 168 13.14 2.92 12.16
C ILE A 168 13.47 4.29 12.76
N TYR A 169 12.51 4.98 13.37
CA TYR A 169 12.77 6.30 13.96
C TYR A 169 13.75 6.26 15.13
N THR A 170 13.71 5.22 15.95
CA THR A 170 14.70 5.04 17.03
C THR A 170 16.09 4.81 16.48
N TYR A 171 16.24 3.98 15.45
CA TYR A 171 17.51 3.82 14.74
C TYR A 171 17.98 5.13 14.09
N THR A 172 17.11 5.82 13.35
CA THR A 172 17.46 7.08 12.69
C THR A 172 17.86 8.16 13.69
N ALA A 173 17.15 8.29 14.80
CA ALA A 173 17.51 9.22 15.88
C ALA A 173 18.88 8.89 16.48
N TRP A 174 19.15 7.62 16.75
CA TRP A 174 20.47 7.19 17.22
C TRP A 174 21.57 7.51 16.21
N ALA A 175 21.36 7.18 14.93
CA ALA A 175 22.35 7.40 13.87
C ALA A 175 22.67 8.89 13.69
N CYS A 176 21.65 9.74 13.66
CA CYS A 176 21.81 11.19 13.57
C CYS A 176 22.50 11.79 14.81
N ASN A 177 22.10 11.37 16.01
CA ASN A 177 22.68 11.90 17.25
C ASN A 177 24.15 11.50 17.46
N ASN A 178 24.58 10.39 16.87
CA ASN A 178 25.95 9.90 16.96
C ASN A 178 26.80 10.23 15.72
N ASN A 179 26.22 10.88 14.69
CA ASN A 179 26.85 11.06 13.38
C ASN A 179 27.45 9.75 12.83
N ALA A 180 26.73 8.64 13.03
CA ALA A 180 27.24 7.31 12.77
C ALA A 180 27.55 7.14 11.27
N THR A 181 28.73 6.60 10.98
CA THR A 181 29.09 6.18 9.62
C THR A 181 28.23 4.99 9.19
N ILE A 182 28.12 4.74 7.88
CA ILE A 182 27.39 3.56 7.36
C ILE A 182 27.91 2.27 7.98
N THR A 183 29.24 2.16 8.16
CA THR A 183 29.89 1.00 8.76
C THR A 183 29.49 0.79 10.22
N GLU A 184 29.38 1.86 11.01
CA GLU A 184 28.94 1.80 12.41
C GLU A 184 27.43 1.57 12.54
N GLY A 185 26.64 2.12 11.61
CA GLY A 185 25.19 1.97 11.58
C GLY A 185 24.72 0.60 11.08
N LEU A 186 25.51 -0.08 10.24
CA LEU A 186 25.10 -1.33 9.58
C LEU A 186 24.64 -2.43 10.55
N PRO A 187 25.35 -2.73 11.66
CA PRO A 187 24.87 -3.71 12.63
C PRO A 187 23.51 -3.33 13.23
N TYR A 188 23.31 -2.06 13.58
CA TYR A 188 22.06 -1.56 14.14
C TYR A 188 20.93 -1.50 13.12
N MET A 189 21.25 -1.27 11.84
CA MET A 189 20.31 -1.34 10.73
C MET A 189 19.79 -2.77 10.54
N ILE A 190 20.70 -3.76 10.52
CA ILE A 190 20.35 -5.18 10.44
C ILE A 190 19.53 -5.58 11.67
N LEU A 191 19.95 -5.16 12.87
CA LEU A 191 19.21 -5.41 14.11
C LEU A 191 17.80 -4.81 14.06
N THR A 192 17.66 -3.58 13.60
CA THR A 192 16.37 -2.89 13.44
C THR A 192 15.48 -3.64 12.44
N PHE A 193 16.04 -4.05 11.30
CA PHE A 193 15.31 -4.79 10.28
C PHE A 193 14.82 -6.15 10.81
N VAL A 194 15.72 -6.96 11.36
CA VAL A 194 15.37 -8.28 11.91
C VAL A 194 14.41 -8.13 13.09
N GLY A 195 14.67 -7.16 13.98
CA GLY A 195 13.83 -6.85 15.13
C GLY A 195 12.40 -6.46 14.72
N ALA A 196 12.24 -5.68 13.64
CA ALA A 196 10.92 -5.32 13.12
C ALA A 196 10.14 -6.55 12.64
N PHE A 197 10.79 -7.47 11.92
CA PHE A 197 10.15 -8.71 11.47
C PHE A 197 9.82 -9.67 12.62
N VAL A 198 10.73 -9.81 13.59
CA VAL A 198 10.51 -10.64 14.78
C VAL A 198 9.36 -10.09 15.61
N LEU A 199 9.33 -8.78 15.87
CA LEU A 199 8.25 -8.11 16.58
C LEU A 199 6.92 -8.28 15.85
N ALA A 200 6.90 -8.01 14.54
CA ALA A 200 5.72 -8.19 13.71
C ALA A 200 5.17 -9.63 13.76
N TYR A 201 6.06 -10.62 13.69
CA TYR A 201 5.70 -12.04 13.79
C TYR A 201 5.17 -12.40 15.19
N ALA A 202 5.79 -11.87 16.24
CA ALA A 202 5.32 -12.04 17.61
C ALA A 202 3.92 -11.42 17.79
N CYS A 203 3.68 -10.19 17.30
CA CYS A 203 2.37 -9.57 17.31
C CYS A 203 1.33 -10.40 16.55
N LEU A 204 1.69 -10.96 15.39
CA LEU A 204 0.82 -11.82 14.60
C LEU A 204 0.42 -13.09 15.37
N LYS A 205 1.39 -13.80 15.94
CA LYS A 205 1.18 -15.12 16.55
C LYS A 205 0.69 -15.08 17.98
N LEU A 206 1.13 -14.11 18.77
CA LEU A 206 0.82 -14.01 20.20
C LEU A 206 -0.42 -13.15 20.46
N TYR A 207 -0.78 -12.24 19.55
CA TYR A 207 -1.88 -11.30 19.75
C TYR A 207 -2.94 -11.38 18.66
N ASP A 208 -2.62 -11.06 17.40
CA ASP A 208 -3.62 -10.94 16.32
C ASP A 208 -4.36 -12.26 16.08
N GLU A 209 -3.67 -13.35 15.73
CA GLU A 209 -4.32 -14.64 15.45
C GLU A 209 -5.15 -15.16 16.65
N PRO A 210 -4.64 -15.17 17.90
CA PRO A 210 -5.43 -15.59 19.07
C PRO A 210 -6.66 -14.72 19.30
N VAL A 211 -6.52 -13.39 19.30
CA VAL A 211 -7.61 -12.45 19.56
C VAL A 211 -8.65 -12.51 18.44
N ARG A 212 -8.21 -12.56 17.18
CA ARG A 212 -9.09 -12.71 16.01
C ARG A 212 -9.89 -14.01 16.09
N LYS A 213 -9.24 -15.12 16.47
CA LYS A 213 -9.91 -16.42 16.65
C LYS A 213 -10.94 -16.35 17.78
N TRP A 214 -10.59 -15.72 18.91
CA TRP A 214 -11.50 -15.51 20.03
C TRP A 214 -12.72 -14.67 19.64
N LEU A 215 -12.52 -13.50 19.02
CA LEU A 215 -13.60 -12.63 18.53
C LEU A 215 -14.51 -13.35 17.52
N THR A 216 -13.91 -14.07 16.57
CA THR A 216 -14.67 -14.85 15.57
C THR A 216 -15.54 -15.92 16.23
N ASN A 217 -14.99 -16.65 17.21
CA ASN A 217 -15.75 -17.66 17.93
C ASN A 217 -16.88 -17.04 18.77
N ARG A 218 -16.61 -15.90 19.42
CA ARG A 218 -17.57 -15.22 20.29
C ARG A 218 -18.73 -14.58 19.53
N PHE A 219 -18.45 -13.86 18.44
CA PHE A 219 -19.44 -13.02 17.76
C PHE A 219 -19.95 -13.60 16.43
N LEU A 220 -19.15 -14.38 15.71
CA LEU A 220 -19.52 -14.86 14.36
C LEU A 220 -19.98 -16.31 14.32
N LYS A 221 -19.41 -17.20 15.15
CA LYS A 221 -19.81 -18.62 15.16
C LYS A 221 -21.06 -18.91 15.99
N GLY A 222 -21.33 -18.13 17.04
CA GLY A 222 -22.58 -18.22 17.82
C GLY A 222 -23.83 -17.88 16.99
N ALA A 223 -23.73 -16.92 16.07
CA ALA A 223 -24.83 -16.50 15.19
C ALA A 223 -25.21 -17.54 14.11
N ARG A 224 -24.35 -18.52 13.81
CA ARG A 224 -24.62 -19.58 12.82
C ARG A 224 -25.45 -20.75 13.34
N LYS A 225 -25.70 -20.84 14.65
CA LYS A 225 -26.57 -21.88 15.25
C LYS A 225 -28.05 -21.49 15.29
N ILE A 226 -28.40 -20.27 14.88
CA ILE A 226 -29.79 -19.81 14.75
C ILE A 226 -30.08 -19.62 13.26
N LYS A 227 -30.18 -20.73 12.54
CA LYS A 227 -30.88 -20.84 11.25
C LYS A 227 -31.21 -22.30 10.99
#